data_AF-A0A354FEN0-F1
#
_entry.id   AF-A0A354FEN0-F1
#
_cell.length_a   1.000
_cell.length_b   1.000
_cell.length_c   1.000
_cell.angle_alpha   90.00
_cell.angle_beta   90.00
_cell.angle_gamma   90.00
#
_symmetry.space_group_name_H-M   'P 1'
#
loop_
_entity.id
_entity.type
_entity.pdbx_description
1 polymer ?
#
loop_
_entity_poly.entity_id
_entity_poly.type
_entity_poly.pdbx_seq_one_letter_code
_entity_poly.pdbx_strand_id
1 'polypeptide(L)'
;MNALKNLFDDNARDVRRLQKTVDVINGLEPEAKALSDEGLRAKTVEFKERLADGETLDDLLPEAFAVAREASLRVLGMRPFDVQLMGGMVLHQGRIAEMKTGEG
;
A
#
# COMPACT_ATOMS: atom_id res chain seq x y z
N MET A 1 11.90 18.54 -23.69
CA MET A 1 12.58 19.28 -22.59
C MET A 1 12.28 18.75 -21.17
N ASN A 2 11.52 17.65 -20.97
CA ASN A 2 11.13 17.20 -19.61
C ASN A 2 11.87 15.95 -19.08
N ALA A 3 12.55 15.18 -19.93
CA ALA A 3 13.21 13.94 -19.49
C ALA A 3 14.40 14.22 -18.54
N LEU A 4 15.24 15.21 -18.88
CA LEU A 4 16.40 15.60 -18.05
C LEU A 4 15.98 16.19 -16.69
N LYS A 5 14.89 16.95 -16.62
CA LYS A 5 14.43 17.54 -15.34
C LYS A 5 13.92 16.47 -14.37
N ASN A 6 13.20 15.47 -14.87
CA ASN A 6 12.68 14.35 -14.08
C ASN A 6 13.75 13.36 -13.59
N LEU A 7 14.97 13.44 -14.14
CA LEU A 7 16.14 12.65 -13.73
C LEU A 7 16.82 13.21 -12.48
N PHE A 8 16.69 14.53 -12.23
CA PHE A 8 17.26 15.22 -11.06
C PHE A 8 16.20 15.64 -10.02
N ASP A 9 14.92 15.33 -10.28
CA ASP A 9 13.83 15.54 -9.32
C ASP A 9 13.63 14.26 -8.48
N ASP A 10 14.12 14.31 -7.25
CA ASP A 10 14.03 13.20 -6.29
C ASP A 10 12.57 12.80 -6.00
N ASN A 11 11.63 13.75 -6.03
CA ASN A 11 10.22 13.47 -5.80
C ASN A 11 9.62 12.68 -6.97
N ALA A 12 9.90 13.09 -8.21
CA ALA A 12 9.43 12.37 -9.38
C ALA A 12 9.97 10.94 -9.43
N ARG A 13 11.20 10.71 -8.95
CA ARG A 13 11.79 9.37 -8.83
C ARG A 13 11.09 8.54 -7.75
N ASP A 14 10.83 9.12 -6.60
CA ASP A 14 10.13 8.45 -5.51
C ASP A 14 8.70 8.07 -5.89
N VAL A 15 7.94 8.97 -6.52
CA VAL A 15 6.60 8.65 -7.02
C VAL A 15 6.63 7.46 -7.98
N ARG A 16 7.60 7.42 -8.92
CA ARG A 16 7.76 6.27 -9.82
C ARG A 16 8.08 4.98 -9.08
N ARG A 17 8.85 5.03 -8.00
CA ARG A 17 9.15 3.85 -7.16
C ARG A 17 7.89 3.37 -6.44
N LEU A 18 7.16 4.28 -5.80
CA LEU A 18 5.93 3.97 -5.08
C LEU A 18 4.85 3.42 -6.01
N GLN A 19 4.73 3.96 -7.23
CA GLN A 19 3.78 3.46 -8.22
C GLN A 19 3.98 1.97 -8.52
N LYS A 20 5.24 1.49 -8.61
CA LYS A 20 5.51 0.06 -8.83
C LYS A 20 4.95 -0.80 -7.71
N THR A 21 5.06 -0.35 -6.46
CA THR A 21 4.50 -1.06 -5.31
C THR A 21 2.97 -0.97 -5.30
N VAL A 22 2.39 0.16 -5.70
CA VAL A 22 0.93 0.29 -5.91
C VAL A 22 0.44 -0.72 -6.96
N ASP A 23 1.17 -0.90 -8.06
CA ASP A 23 0.80 -1.86 -9.11
C ASP A 23 0.79 -3.30 -8.56
N VAL A 24 1.74 -3.66 -7.69
CA VAL A 24 1.73 -4.95 -6.98
C VAL A 24 0.52 -5.07 -6.06
N ILE A 25 0.23 -4.04 -5.25
CA ILE A 25 -0.93 -4.03 -4.35
C ILE A 25 -2.25 -4.17 -5.14
N ASN A 26 -2.37 -3.47 -6.28
CA ASN A 26 -3.51 -3.58 -7.18
C ASN A 26 -3.63 -5.01 -7.76
N GLY A 27 -2.51 -5.65 -8.08
CA GLY A 27 -2.49 -7.03 -8.56
C GLY A 27 -3.01 -8.06 -7.54
N LEU A 28 -2.87 -7.76 -6.23
CA LEU A 28 -3.36 -8.61 -5.14
C LEU A 28 -4.84 -8.39 -4.78
N GLU A 29 -5.48 -7.37 -5.36
CA GLU A 29 -6.89 -7.05 -5.08
C GLU A 29 -7.87 -8.19 -5.39
N PRO A 30 -7.76 -8.96 -6.50
CA PRO A 30 -8.65 -10.09 -6.76
C PRO A 30 -8.57 -11.17 -5.68
N GLU A 31 -7.37 -11.45 -5.17
CA GLU A 31 -7.14 -12.44 -4.11
C GLU A 31 -7.75 -11.96 -2.79
N ALA A 32 -7.51 -10.69 -2.42
CA ALA A 32 -8.09 -10.10 -1.21
C ALA A 32 -9.63 -10.09 -1.25
N LYS A 33 -10.23 -9.75 -2.40
CA LYS A 33 -11.68 -9.76 -2.61
C LYS A 33 -12.29 -11.16 -2.50
N ALA A 34 -11.56 -12.19 -2.91
CA ALA A 34 -12.04 -13.57 -2.86
C ALA A 34 -12.12 -14.13 -1.42
N LEU A 35 -11.44 -13.50 -0.45
CA LEU A 35 -11.47 -13.92 0.95
C LEU A 35 -12.84 -13.64 1.59
N SER A 36 -13.29 -14.55 2.48
CA SER A 36 -14.37 -14.24 3.42
C SER A 36 -13.92 -13.21 4.47
N ASP A 37 -14.83 -12.69 5.27
CA ASP A 37 -14.48 -11.78 6.37
C ASP A 37 -13.59 -12.46 7.42
N GLU A 38 -13.82 -13.75 7.69
CA GLU A 38 -12.96 -14.57 8.54
C GLU A 38 -11.58 -14.76 7.91
N GLY A 39 -11.53 -15.04 6.60
CA GLY A 39 -10.28 -15.17 5.86
C GLY A 39 -9.45 -13.88 5.88
N LEU A 40 -10.12 -12.72 5.70
CA LEU A 40 -9.47 -11.41 5.74
C LEU A 40 -8.94 -11.09 7.14
N ARG A 41 -9.66 -11.46 8.21
CA ARG A 41 -9.17 -11.37 9.59
C ARG A 41 -7.99 -12.31 9.85
N ALA A 42 -8.03 -13.52 9.31
CA ALA A 42 -6.97 -14.52 9.48
C ALA A 42 -5.63 -14.07 8.89
N LYS A 43 -5.62 -13.26 7.82
CA LYS A 43 -4.38 -12.65 7.28
C LYS A 43 -3.60 -11.87 8.34
N THR A 44 -4.26 -11.27 9.33
CA THR A 44 -3.55 -10.58 10.43
C THR A 44 -2.75 -11.55 11.30
N VAL A 45 -3.26 -12.76 11.52
CA VAL A 45 -2.55 -13.81 12.26
C VAL A 45 -1.36 -14.30 11.43
N GLU A 46 -1.60 -14.61 10.16
CA GLU A 46 -0.57 -15.03 9.21
C GLU A 46 0.59 -14.03 9.12
N PHE A 47 0.31 -12.73 8.99
CA PHE A 47 1.35 -11.69 8.94
C PHE A 47 2.17 -11.61 10.22
N LYS A 48 1.55 -11.83 11.39
CA LYS A 48 2.28 -11.84 12.67
C LYS A 48 3.20 -13.05 12.78
N GLU A 49 2.76 -14.21 12.30
CA GLU A 49 3.57 -15.43 12.26
C GLU A 49 4.76 -15.24 11.31
N ARG A 50 4.52 -14.79 10.08
CA ARG A 50 5.58 -14.50 9.09
C ARG A 50 6.61 -13.49 9.59
N LEU A 51 6.15 -12.45 10.28
CA LEU A 51 7.04 -11.46 10.91
C LEU A 51 7.88 -12.08 12.04
N ALA A 52 7.31 -12.99 12.83
CA ALA A 52 8.04 -13.72 13.86
C ALA A 52 9.06 -14.71 13.27
N ASP A 53 8.75 -15.27 12.10
CA ASP A 53 9.61 -16.19 11.34
C ASP A 53 10.72 -15.46 10.55
N GLY A 54 10.75 -14.13 10.59
CA GLY A 54 11.87 -13.31 10.12
C GLY A 54 11.63 -12.53 8.83
N GLU A 55 10.44 -12.56 8.26
CA GLU A 55 10.07 -11.59 7.21
C GLU A 55 10.07 -10.17 7.77
N THR A 56 10.42 -9.19 6.95
CA THR A 56 10.39 -7.78 7.34
C THR A 56 9.02 -7.16 7.07
N LEU A 57 8.76 -6.00 7.69
CA LEU A 57 7.54 -5.24 7.38
C LEU A 57 7.49 -4.81 5.90
N ASP A 58 8.64 -4.61 5.25
CA ASP A 58 8.71 -4.27 3.83
C ASP A 58 8.31 -5.45 2.93
N ASP A 59 8.66 -6.68 3.34
CA ASP A 59 8.25 -7.90 2.63
C ASP A 59 6.73 -8.09 2.70
N LEU A 60 6.13 -7.81 3.86
CA LEU A 60 4.70 -7.94 4.10
C LEU A 60 3.87 -6.77 3.52
N LEU A 61 4.50 -5.65 3.20
CA LEU A 61 3.81 -4.40 2.90
C LEU A 61 2.76 -4.52 1.78
N PRO A 62 3.04 -5.14 0.62
CA PRO A 62 2.07 -5.18 -0.47
C PRO A 62 0.80 -5.96 -0.09
N GLU A 63 0.95 -7.13 0.54
CA GLU A 63 -0.17 -7.94 0.99
C GLU A 63 -0.94 -7.26 2.12
N ALA A 64 -0.25 -6.68 3.10
CA ALA A 64 -0.87 -5.97 4.20
C ALA A 64 -1.70 -4.77 3.71
N PHE A 65 -1.20 -4.02 2.73
CA PHE A 65 -1.95 -2.91 2.12
C PHE A 65 -3.15 -3.38 1.31
N ALA A 66 -3.04 -4.49 0.58
CA ALA A 66 -4.17 -5.08 -0.15
C ALA A 66 -5.29 -5.52 0.81
N VAL A 67 -4.92 -6.21 1.91
CA VAL A 67 -5.85 -6.64 2.95
C VAL A 67 -6.51 -5.45 3.66
N ALA A 68 -5.73 -4.43 4.04
CA ALA A 68 -6.26 -3.22 4.69
C ALA A 68 -7.20 -2.43 3.76
N ARG A 69 -6.87 -2.34 2.46
CA ARG A 69 -7.71 -1.70 1.45
C ARG A 69 -9.05 -2.42 1.31
N GLU A 70 -9.04 -3.74 1.23
CA GLU A 70 -10.27 -4.55 1.16
C GLU A 70 -11.10 -4.42 2.45
N ALA A 71 -10.44 -4.44 3.62
CA ALA A 71 -11.12 -4.24 4.89
C ALA A 71 -11.80 -2.85 4.98
N SER A 72 -11.12 -1.79 4.53
CA SER A 72 -11.72 -0.45 4.43
C SER A 72 -12.93 -0.42 3.50
N LEU A 73 -12.85 -1.09 2.35
CA LEU A 73 -13.97 -1.17 1.42
C LEU A 73 -15.17 -1.87 2.07
N ARG A 74 -14.97 -2.98 2.77
CA ARG A 74 -16.06 -3.72 3.42
C ARG A 74 -16.67 -2.97 4.61
N VAL A 75 -15.83 -2.34 5.44
CA VAL A 75 -16.27 -1.73 6.70
C VAL A 75 -16.80 -0.32 6.49
N LEU A 76 -16.14 0.48 5.65
CA LEU A 76 -16.44 1.90 5.46
C LEU A 76 -17.11 2.20 4.11
N GLY A 77 -17.18 1.22 3.20
CA GLY A 77 -17.62 1.47 1.82
C GLY A 77 -16.61 2.28 1.01
N MET A 78 -15.38 2.43 1.50
CA MET A 78 -14.34 3.27 0.89
C MET A 78 -13.16 2.40 0.50
N ARG A 79 -12.86 2.31 -0.80
CA ARG A 79 -11.63 1.72 -1.32
C ARG A 79 -10.56 2.80 -1.38
N PRO A 80 -9.50 2.75 -0.54
CA PRO A 80 -8.39 3.69 -0.63
C PRO A 80 -7.88 3.85 -2.07
N PHE A 81 -7.72 5.09 -2.53
CA PHE A 81 -7.15 5.42 -3.84
C PHE A 81 -5.66 5.12 -3.89
N ASP A 82 -5.11 5.05 -5.10
CA ASP A 82 -3.70 4.72 -5.31
C ASP A 82 -2.77 5.76 -4.66
N VAL A 83 -3.16 7.04 -4.70
CA VAL A 83 -2.44 8.13 -4.02
C VAL A 83 -2.46 7.98 -2.49
N GLN A 84 -3.53 7.42 -1.92
CA GLN A 84 -3.62 7.15 -0.48
C GLN A 84 -2.72 5.98 -0.08
N LEU A 85 -2.57 4.96 -0.93
CA LEU A 85 -1.57 3.91 -0.71
C LEU A 85 -0.15 4.47 -0.76
N MET A 86 0.14 5.36 -1.71
CA MET A 86 1.45 6.03 -1.75
C MET A 86 1.70 6.84 -0.49
N GLY A 87 0.71 7.59 -0.01
CA GLY A 87 0.78 8.30 1.26
C GLY A 87 1.10 7.37 2.43
N GLY A 88 0.36 6.26 2.55
CA GLY A 88 0.61 5.23 3.57
C GLY A 88 2.02 4.64 3.52
N MET A 89 2.56 4.39 2.31
CA MET A 89 3.93 3.89 2.15
C MET A 89 5.00 4.92 2.52
N VAL A 90 4.74 6.22 2.27
CA VAL A 90 5.64 7.29 2.72
C VAL A 90 5.64 7.40 4.24
N LEU A 91 4.47 7.27 4.88
CA LEU A 91 4.36 7.24 6.35
C LEU A 91 5.08 6.03 6.96
N HIS A 92 4.91 4.84 6.35
CA HIS A 92 5.64 3.61 6.74
C HIS A 92 7.16 3.81 6.70
N GLN A 93 7.67 4.56 5.72
CA GLN A 93 9.09 4.90 5.61
C GLN A 93 9.56 5.94 6.65
N GLY A 94 8.71 6.35 7.60
CA GLY A 94 9.03 7.38 8.59
C GLY A 94 9.15 8.79 8.02
N ARG A 95 8.53 9.04 6.85
CA ARG A 95 8.59 10.33 6.14
C ARG A 95 7.24 11.04 6.20
N ILE A 96 7.25 12.33 5.86
CA ILE A 96 6.02 13.14 5.73
C ILE A 96 5.42 12.94 4.34
N ALA A 97 4.18 12.48 4.28
CA ALA A 97 3.38 12.44 3.07
C ALA A 97 2.64 13.77 2.89
N GLU A 98 3.07 14.60 1.93
CA GLU A 98 2.31 15.80 1.57
C GLU A 98 1.13 15.43 0.66
N MET A 99 -0.06 15.37 1.26
CA MET A 99 -1.33 15.15 0.56
C MET A 99 -2.21 16.39 0.74
N LYS A 100 -2.88 16.83 -0.32
CA LYS A 100 -3.74 18.02 -0.25
C LYS A 100 -4.98 17.75 0.59
N THR A 101 -5.56 18.80 1.17
CA THR A 101 -6.85 18.71 1.88
C THR A 101 -7.91 18.07 0.98
N GLY A 102 -8.58 17.03 1.48
CA GLY A 102 -9.60 16.30 0.75
C GLY A 102 -9.12 15.03 0.04
N GLU A 103 -7.82 14.72 0.09
CA GLU A 103 -7.27 13.45 -0.43
C GLU A 103 -7.50 12.25 0.52
N GLY A 104 -8.24 12.48 1.62
CA GLY A 104 -8.53 11.55 2.71
C GLY A 104 -7.55 11.68 3.86
#